data_AF-A0A493TNL4-F1
#
_entry.id   AF-A0A493TNL4-F1
#
_cell.length_a   1.000
_cell.length_b   1.000
_cell.length_c   1.000
_cell.angle_alpha   90.00
_cell.angle_beta   90.00
_cell.angle_gamma   90.00
#
_symmetry.space_group_name_H-M   'P 1'
#
loop_
_entity.id
_entity.type
_entity.pdbx_description
1 polymer ?
#
loop_
_entity_poly.entity_id
_entity_poly.type
_entity_poly.pdbx_seq_one_letter_code
_entity_poly.pdbx_strand_id
1 'polypeptide(L)' 'GMRRGAPRGTLRGLLKSHKPQLRLAAGGDLLVHLNFLMFLHRLAEEARTNAFENKSKTIKPEHTIAAAKVILKRSRG' A
#
# COMPACT_ATOMS: atom_id res chain seq x y z
N GLY A 1 -17.22 10.50 -4.53
CA GLY A 1 -16.32 10.85 -3.41
C GLY A 1 -15.57 9.61 -2.95
N MET A 2 -14.30 9.72 -2.57
CA MET A 2 -13.53 8.60 -2.00
C MET A 2 -14.17 8.13 -0.69
N ARG A 3 -14.42 6.82 -0.54
CA ARG A 3 -14.75 6.23 0.75
C ARG A 3 -13.53 6.37 1.67
N ARG A 4 -13.68 7.07 2.79
CA ARG A 4 -12.59 7.42 3.73
C ARG A 4 -12.47 6.47 4.93
N GLY A 5 -13.40 5.52 5.08
CA GLY A 5 -13.43 4.59 6.21
C GLY A 5 -12.41 3.46 6.07
N ALA A 6 -11.62 3.22 7.12
CA ALA A 6 -10.70 2.09 7.17
C ALA A 6 -11.46 0.75 7.21
N PRO A 7 -11.10 -0.25 6.39
CA PRO A 7 -11.74 -1.57 6.41
C PRO A 7 -11.19 -2.43 7.57
N ARG A 8 -11.53 -2.06 8.81
CA ARG A 8 -10.93 -2.60 10.05
C ARG A 8 -11.03 -4.12 10.15
N GLY A 9 -12.20 -4.69 9.85
CA GLY A 9 -12.42 -6.14 9.88
C GLY A 9 -11.53 -6.89 8.88
N THR A 10 -11.44 -6.37 7.65
CA THR A 10 -10.57 -6.91 6.59
C THR A 10 -9.10 -6.85 6.99
N LEU A 11 -8.63 -5.72 7.54
CA LEU A 11 -7.23 -5.56 7.97
C LEU A 11 -6.87 -6.54 9.08
N ARG A 12 -7.73 -6.70 10.10
CA ARG A 12 -7.49 -7.68 11.17
C ARG A 12 -7.49 -9.11 10.63
N GLY A 13 -8.43 -9.43 9.73
CA GLY A 13 -8.50 -10.76 9.09
C GLY A 13 -7.24 -11.09 8.30
N LEU A 14 -6.76 -10.16 7.48
CA LEU A 14 -5.55 -10.32 6.68
C LEU A 14 -4.29 -10.49 7.56
N LEU A 15 -4.19 -9.72 8.64
CA LEU A 15 -3.06 -9.85 9.56
C LEU A 15 -3.08 -11.20 10.30
N LYS A 16 -4.26 -11.66 10.72
CA LYS A 16 -4.41 -12.98 11.36
C LYS A 16 -4.11 -14.13 10.41
N SER A 17 -4.46 -14.02 9.12
CA SER A 17 -4.15 -15.08 8.16
C SER A 17 -2.64 -15.25 7.93
N HIS A 18 -1.87 -14.17 8.06
CA HIS A 18 -0.41 -14.22 7.93
C HIS A 18 0.30 -14.53 9.26
N LYS A 19 -0.23 -14.05 10.38
CA LYS A 19 0.31 -14.27 11.73
C LYS A 19 -0.83 -14.56 12.72
N PRO A 20 -1.25 -15.83 12.87
CA PRO A 20 -2.41 -16.21 13.69
C PRO A 20 -2.31 -15.82 15.17
N GLN A 21 -1.09 -15.79 15.71
CA GLN A 21 -0.83 -15.46 17.11
C GLN A 21 -0.72 -13.94 17.38
N LEU A 22 -0.71 -13.11 16.33
CA LEU A 22 -0.57 -11.66 16.48
C LEU A 22 -1.84 -11.05 17.08
N ARG A 23 -1.68 -10.31 18.18
CA ARG A 23 -2.74 -9.52 18.81
C ARG A 23 -2.48 -8.04 18.57
N LEU A 24 -3.44 -7.35 17.95
CA LEU A 24 -3.38 -5.90 17.79
C LEU A 24 -4.03 -5.22 18.99
N ALA A 25 -3.35 -4.25 19.57
CA ALA A 25 -3.95 -3.35 20.55
C ALA A 25 -5.11 -2.56 19.93
N ALA A 26 -5.96 -1.99 20.80
CA ALA A 26 -7.04 -1.12 20.37
C ALA A 26 -6.48 0.03 19.50
N GLY A 27 -7.05 0.22 18.30
CA GLY A 27 -6.59 1.25 17.36
C GLY A 27 -5.35 0.91 16.53
N GLY A 28 -4.61 -0.17 16.84
CA GLY A 28 -3.42 -0.57 16.07
C GLY A 28 -3.71 -0.86 14.60
N ASP A 29 -4.92 -1.35 14.30
CA ASP A 29 -5.40 -1.56 12.93
C ASP A 29 -5.53 -0.26 12.11
N LEU A 30 -5.78 0.87 12.76
CA LEU A 30 -5.83 2.18 12.09
C LEU A 30 -4.42 2.67 11.74
N LEU A 31 -3.42 2.39 12.57
CA LEU A 31 -2.02 2.70 12.25
C LEU A 31 -1.52 1.84 11.09
N VAL A 32 -1.91 0.56 11.05
CA VAL A 32 -1.65 -0.30 9.89
C VAL A 32 -2.33 0.26 8.64
N HIS A 33 -3.58 0.72 8.74
CA HIS A 33 -4.27 1.34 7.62
C HIS A 33 -3.56 2.61 7.13
N LEU A 34 -3.13 3.48 8.04
CA LEU A 34 -2.37 4.68 7.70
C LEU A 34 -1.06 4.33 6.99
N ASN A 35 -0.31 3.35 7.50
CA ASN A 35 0.90 2.87 6.85
C ASN A 35 0.61 2.34 5.43
N PHE A 36 -0.48 1.58 5.26
CA PHE A 36 -0.91 1.12 3.95
C PHE A 36 -1.30 2.27 3.00
N LEU A 37 -1.97 3.32 3.48
CA LEU A 37 -2.27 4.51 2.68
C LEU A 37 -0.99 5.24 2.26
N MET A 38 -0.02 5.38 3.16
CA MET A 38 1.29 5.97 2.85
C MET A 38 2.07 5.12 1.83
N PHE A 39 1.99 3.79 1.94
CA PHE A 39 2.55 2.87 0.95
C PHE A 39 1.92 3.10 -0.43
N LEU A 40 0.60 3.14 -0.53
CA LEU A 40 -0.10 3.38 -1.80
C LEU A 40 0.21 4.75 -2.39
N HIS A 41 0.33 5.78 -1.55
CA HIS A 41 0.75 7.12 -2.00
C HIS A 41 2.13 7.08 -2.65
N ARG A 42 3.13 6.49 -1.98
CA ARG A 42 4.49 6.35 -2.51
C ARG A 42 4.52 5.50 -3.78
N LEU A 43 3.72 4.42 -3.83
CA LEU A 43 3.58 3.58 -5.02
C LEU A 43 3.00 4.35 -6.21
N ALA A 44 1.99 5.19 -5.97
CA ALA A 44 1.38 6.01 -7.00
C ALA A 44 2.36 7.08 -7.53
N GLU A 45 3.12 7.73 -6.65
CA GLU A 45 4.18 8.68 -7.07
C GLU A 45 5.21 7.99 -7.95
N GLU A 46 5.79 6.88 -7.49
CA GLU A 46 6.84 6.16 -8.21
C GLU A 46 6.32 5.61 -9.55
N ALA A 47 5.09 5.08 -9.60
CA ALA A 47 4.48 4.62 -10.85
C ALA A 47 4.20 5.76 -11.84
N ARG A 48 3.85 6.96 -11.34
CA ARG A 48 3.70 8.16 -12.18
C ARG A 48 5.04 8.61 -12.74
N THR A 49 6.09 8.64 -11.93
CA THR A 49 7.45 8.97 -12.39
C THR A 49 7.89 8.01 -13.49
N ASN A 50 7.74 6.69 -13.28
CA ASN A 50 8.09 5.68 -14.28
C ASN A 50 7.30 5.86 -15.59
N ALA A 51 6.01 6.20 -15.51
CA ALA A 51 5.19 6.46 -16.69
C ALA A 51 5.66 7.72 -17.45
N PHE A 52 6.00 8.78 -16.71
CA PHE A 52 6.51 10.03 -17.27
C PHE A 52 7.86 9.84 -17.98
N GLU A 53 8.80 9.13 -17.35
CA GLU A 53 10.11 8.80 -17.94
C GLU A 53 9.96 7.99 -19.24
N ASN A 54 8.98 7.08 -19.28
CA ASN A 54 8.64 6.30 -20.47
C ASN A 54 7.78 7.07 -21.49
N LYS A 55 7.55 8.39 -21.32
CA LYS A 55 6.69 9.24 -22.16
C LYS A 55 5.26 8.68 -22.32
N SER A 56 4.79 7.93 -21.33
CA SER A 56 3.45 7.35 -21.31
C SER A 56 2.45 8.31 -20.67
N LYS A 57 1.34 8.58 -21.37
CA LYS A 57 0.24 9.43 -20.87
C LYS A 57 -0.57 8.77 -19.76
N THR A 58 -0.47 7.45 -19.60
CA THR A 58 -1.20 6.66 -18.60
C THR A 58 -0.26 5.72 -17.84
N ILE A 59 -0.64 5.38 -16.61
CA ILE A 59 0.04 4.32 -15.85
C ILE A 59 -0.38 2.97 -16.45
N LYS A 60 0.62 2.13 -16.72
CA LYS A 60 0.48 0.80 -17.30
C LYS A 60 1.06 -0.25 -16.35
N PRO A 61 0.76 -1.55 -16.53
CA PRO A 61 1.23 -2.60 -15.64
C PRO A 61 2.75 -2.56 -15.39
N GLU A 62 3.57 -2.35 -16.42
CA GLU A 62 5.02 -2.28 -16.34
C GLU A 62 5.52 -1.17 -15.39
N HIS A 63 4.88 -0.01 -15.38
CA HIS A 63 5.21 1.10 -14.48
C HIS A 63 4.91 0.74 -13.02
N THR A 64 3.76 0.08 -12.80
CA THR A 64 3.34 -0.37 -11.45
C THR A 64 4.20 -1.52 -10.94
N ILE A 65 4.60 -2.46 -11.80
CA ILE A 65 5.48 -3.57 -11.43
C ILE A 65 6.87 -3.06 -11.05
N ALA A 66 7.43 -2.13 -11.82
CA ALA A 66 8.71 -1.50 -11.50
C ALA A 66 8.62 -0.72 -10.17
N ALA A 67 7.59 0.12 -10.01
CA ALA A 67 7.37 0.89 -8.79
C ALA A 67 7.16 -0.02 -7.56
N ALA A 68 6.39 -1.11 -7.70
CA ALA A 68 6.12 -2.04 -6.61
C ALA A 68 7.42 -2.65 -6.07
N LYS A 69 8.36 -3.05 -6.94
CA LYS A 69 9.66 -3.58 -6.51
C LYS A 69 10.42 -2.58 -5.62
N VAL A 70 10.44 -1.31 -6.03
CA VAL A 70 11.14 -0.24 -5.30
C VAL A 70 10.44 0.07 -3.97
N ILE A 71 9.13 0.29 -3.99
CA ILE A 71 8.39 0.73 -2.80
C ILE A 71 8.24 -0.40 -1.78
N LEU A 72 8.05 -1.66 -2.19
CA LEU A 72 8.08 -2.79 -1.26
C LEU A 72 9.44 -2.92 -0.58
N LYS A 73 10.55 -2.70 -1.30
CA LYS A 73 11.90 -2.72 -0.72
C LYS A 73 12.07 -1.58 0.31
N ARG A 74 11.61 -0.36 0.00
CA ARG A 74 11.66 0.80 0.90
C ARG A 74 10.70 0.70 2.10
N SER A 75 9.70 -0.16 2.04
CA SER A 75 8.69 -0.31 3.10
C SER A 75 8.98 -1.45 4.06
N ARG A 76 10.13 -2.11 3.93
CA ARG A 76 10.63 -3.03 4.94
C ARG A 76 10.92 -2.24 6.23
N GLY A 77 10.44 -2.76 7.35
CA GLY A 77 10.74 -2.25 8.68
C GLY A 77 12.12 -2.66 9.16
#